data_AF-A0A437J3G7-F1
#
_entry.id   AF-A0A437J3G7-F1
#
_cell.length_a   1.000
_cell.length_b   1.000
_cell.length_c   1.000
_cell.angle_alpha   90.00
_cell.angle_beta   90.00
_cell.angle_gamma   90.00
#
_symmetry.space_group_name_H-M   'P 1'
#
loop_
_entity.id
_entity.type
_entity.pdbx_description
1 polymer ?
#
loop_
_entity_poly.entity_id
_entity_poly.type
_entity_poly.pdbx_seq_one_letter_code
_entity_poly.pdbx_strand_id
1 'polypeptide(L)'
;MADYYSQCVVSPMLPLGDLTAAERLILCNVFESETENDELYLFAEIGRNSMIDLELPDIVAALPTSTERSVAADLLLGAIARLPDDQTVAGIDLDDRWIDILQEIVRRSPTLTFIAIETGFNCSKMRPDGFGGSALVITADSIDAMSTSQFIDEALALRLGTATKLSSKAGGTDA
;
A
#
# COMPACT_ATOMS: atom_id res chain seq x y z
N MET A 1 4.99 -24.34 12.77
CA MET A 1 3.90 -23.62 12.10
C MET A 1 4.27 -23.50 10.62
N ALA A 2 3.42 -22.97 9.75
CA ALA A 2 3.85 -22.55 8.42
C ALA A 2 3.92 -21.03 8.45
N ASP A 3 4.94 -20.46 7.84
CA ASP A 3 5.16 -19.02 7.79
C ASP A 3 4.69 -18.56 6.41
N TYR A 4 3.91 -17.49 6.38
CA TYR A 4 3.39 -16.90 5.15
C TYR A 4 4.09 -15.57 4.92
N TYR A 5 4.42 -15.31 3.66
CA TYR A 5 5.13 -14.11 3.24
C TYR A 5 4.36 -13.47 2.08
N SER A 6 4.26 -12.14 2.13
CA SER A 6 3.60 -11.27 1.15
C SER A 6 4.59 -10.22 0.64
N GLN A 7 5.71 -10.72 0.13
CA GLN A 7 6.81 -9.93 -0.42
C GLN A 7 6.34 -9.03 -1.54
N CYS A 8 6.76 -7.76 -1.57
CA CYS A 8 6.35 -6.87 -2.65
C CYS A 8 7.40 -5.85 -3.04
N VAL A 9 7.28 -5.33 -4.25
CA VAL A 9 8.05 -4.20 -4.78
C VAL A 9 7.09 -3.17 -5.35
N VAL A 10 7.40 -1.89 -5.16
CA VAL A 10 6.64 -0.77 -5.71
C VAL A 10 7.43 -0.15 -6.86
N SER A 11 6.76 0.10 -7.98
CA SER A 11 7.36 0.66 -9.19
C SER A 11 6.47 1.74 -9.82
N PRO A 12 7.03 2.83 -10.38
CA PRO A 12 8.44 3.22 -10.29
C PRO A 12 8.83 3.65 -8.86
N MET A 13 10.10 4.01 -8.64
CA MET A 13 10.49 4.74 -7.43
C MET A 13 9.73 6.08 -7.39
N LEU A 14 9.41 6.55 -6.19
CA LEU A 14 8.59 7.76 -6.01
C LEU A 14 9.49 8.99 -5.90
N PRO A 15 9.34 10.02 -6.75
CA PRO A 15 10.14 11.25 -6.62
C PRO A 15 9.88 11.92 -5.27
N LEU A 16 10.92 12.18 -4.47
CA LEU A 16 10.75 12.73 -3.12
C LEU A 16 10.08 14.10 -3.12
N GLY A 17 10.31 14.91 -4.16
CA GLY A 17 9.66 16.20 -4.35
C GLY A 17 8.14 16.13 -4.52
N ASP A 18 7.59 14.96 -4.85
CA ASP A 18 6.15 14.75 -4.99
C ASP A 18 5.50 14.29 -3.68
N LEU A 19 6.28 13.86 -2.68
CA LEU A 19 5.78 13.37 -1.40
C LEU A 19 5.67 14.51 -0.38
N THR A 20 4.54 14.56 0.34
CA THR A 20 4.47 15.32 1.58
C THR A 20 5.18 14.58 2.71
N ALA A 21 5.56 15.31 3.76
CA ALA A 21 6.20 14.71 4.93
C ALA A 21 5.30 13.67 5.62
N ALA A 22 3.99 13.91 5.68
CA ALA A 22 3.01 12.97 6.24
C ALA A 22 2.96 11.65 5.48
N GLU A 23 2.99 11.70 4.15
CA GLU A 23 2.94 10.49 3.31
C GLU A 23 4.24 9.72 3.37
N ARG A 24 5.37 10.42 3.34
CA ARG A 24 6.68 9.78 3.52
C ARG A 24 6.77 9.10 4.89
N LEU A 25 6.29 9.74 5.95
CA LEU A 25 6.26 9.15 7.29
C LEU A 25 5.44 7.86 7.31
N ILE A 26 4.22 7.87 6.77
CA ILE A 26 3.37 6.68 6.75
C ILE A 26 3.98 5.59 5.87
N LEU A 27 4.34 5.89 4.62
CA LEU A 27 4.81 4.89 3.66
C LEU A 27 6.11 4.22 4.10
N CYS A 28 7.06 4.96 4.69
CA CYS A 28 8.29 4.38 5.24
C CYS A 28 8.07 3.54 6.51
N ASN A 29 6.88 3.57 7.12
CA ASN A 29 6.51 2.69 8.22
C ASN A 29 5.64 1.51 7.77
N VAL A 30 4.99 1.61 6.61
CA VAL A 30 4.26 0.51 5.95
C VAL A 30 5.22 -0.42 5.20
N PHE A 31 6.18 0.17 4.51
CA PHE A 31 7.14 -0.51 3.65
C PHE A 31 8.55 -0.36 4.20
N GLU A 32 9.39 -1.35 3.91
CA GLU A 32 10.83 -1.13 3.89
C GLU A 32 11.15 -0.16 2.76
N SER A 33 12.18 0.67 2.95
CA SER A 33 12.47 1.73 1.99
C SER A 33 13.94 2.07 1.88
N GLU A 34 14.33 2.45 0.66
CA GLU A 34 15.65 2.95 0.31
C GLU A 34 15.49 4.27 -0.46
N THR A 35 16.49 5.14 -0.38
CA THR A 35 16.51 6.40 -1.12
C THR A 35 17.71 6.42 -2.06
N GLU A 36 17.45 6.63 -3.34
CA GLU A 36 18.47 6.74 -4.38
C GLU A 36 18.08 7.88 -5.33
N ASN A 37 19.03 8.76 -5.67
CA ASN A 37 18.84 9.83 -6.67
C ASN A 37 17.60 10.73 -6.47
N ASP A 38 17.26 11.08 -5.22
CA ASP A 38 16.06 11.87 -4.86
C ASP A 38 14.72 11.15 -5.13
N GLU A 39 14.77 9.82 -5.23
CA GLU A 39 13.62 8.94 -5.37
C GLU A 39 13.55 7.95 -4.20
N LEU A 40 12.33 7.57 -3.82
CA LEU A 40 12.02 6.65 -2.75
C LEU A 40 11.63 5.29 -3.35
N TYR A 41 12.44 4.28 -3.08
CA TYR A 41 12.12 2.90 -3.39
C TYR A 41 11.40 2.27 -2.20
N LEU A 42 10.25 1.63 -2.45
CA LEU A 42 9.44 0.95 -1.43
C LEU A 42 9.33 -0.53 -1.76
N PHE A 43 9.51 -1.38 -0.75
CA PHE A 43 9.39 -2.83 -0.86
C PHE A 43 9.00 -3.47 0.48
N ALA A 44 8.76 -4.78 0.48
CA ALA A 44 8.63 -5.57 1.71
C ALA A 44 9.24 -6.96 1.50
N GLU A 45 10.15 -7.39 2.37
CA GLU A 45 10.82 -8.70 2.30
C GLU A 45 10.02 -9.82 2.99
N ILE A 46 9.12 -9.46 3.90
CA ILE A 46 8.27 -10.42 4.62
C ILE A 46 6.80 -10.13 4.32
N GLY A 47 6.40 -8.89 4.51
CA GLY A 47 5.05 -8.39 4.31
C GLY A 47 4.98 -6.95 4.77
N ARG A 48 4.04 -6.19 4.22
CA ARG A 48 3.82 -4.80 4.62
C ARG A 48 3.35 -4.74 6.07
N ASN A 49 3.71 -3.67 6.76
CA ASN A 49 3.16 -3.40 8.07
C ASN A 49 1.77 -2.76 7.94
N SER A 50 0.73 -3.47 8.38
CA SER A 50 -0.65 -2.96 8.40
C SER A 50 -0.96 -2.11 9.63
N MET A 51 -0.15 -2.23 10.69
CA MET A 51 -0.34 -1.58 11.98
C MET A 51 0.95 -0.84 12.36
N ILE A 52 1.00 0.45 12.08
CA ILE A 52 2.20 1.26 12.33
C ILE A 52 2.10 1.96 13.69
N ASP A 53 3.22 2.02 14.40
CA ASP A 53 3.37 2.76 15.65
C ASP A 53 4.26 3.97 15.38
N LEU A 54 3.72 5.18 15.60
CA LEU A 54 4.40 6.43 15.32
C LEU A 54 4.56 7.28 16.57
N GLU A 55 5.75 7.85 16.76
CA GLU A 55 6.03 8.79 17.84
C GLU A 55 5.31 10.14 17.58
N LEU A 56 4.62 10.66 18.59
CA LEU A 56 3.86 11.91 18.52
C LEU A 56 4.69 13.09 17.99
N PRO A 57 5.97 13.30 18.40
CA PRO A 57 6.81 14.34 17.82
C PRO A 57 6.99 14.21 16.31
N ASP A 58 7.13 12.99 15.78
CA ASP A 58 7.32 12.74 14.35
C ASP A 58 6.02 13.02 13.58
N ILE A 59 4.88 12.62 14.14
CA ILE A 59 3.55 12.94 13.59
C ILE A 59 3.38 14.45 13.49
N VAL A 60 3.65 15.19 14.58
CA VAL A 60 3.50 16.65 14.63
C VAL A 60 4.44 17.33 13.65
N ALA A 61 5.67 16.85 13.51
CA ALA A 61 6.65 17.39 12.56
C ALA A 61 6.27 17.14 11.09
N ALA A 62 5.57 16.03 10.81
CA ALA A 62 5.17 15.65 9.46
C ALA A 62 3.85 16.31 8.99
N LEU A 63 3.03 16.82 9.93
CA LEU A 63 1.78 17.49 9.59
C LEU A 63 2.01 18.82 8.88
N PRO A 64 1.29 19.10 7.78
CA PRO A 64 1.45 20.34 7.05
C PRO A 64 0.95 21.53 7.88
N THR A 65 1.56 22.70 7.67
CA THR A 65 1.03 23.97 8.21
C THR A 65 -0.15 24.50 7.39
N SER A 66 -0.35 23.99 6.17
CA SER A 66 -1.48 24.37 5.30
C SER A 66 -2.78 23.68 5.74
N THR A 67 -3.91 24.25 5.34
CA THR A 67 -5.25 23.70 5.65
C THR A 67 -5.71 22.63 4.67
N GLU A 68 -4.93 22.35 3.62
CA GLU A 68 -5.25 21.29 2.66
C GLU A 68 -5.02 19.93 3.33
N ARG A 69 -6.07 19.11 3.35
CA ARG A 69 -6.08 17.81 4.00
C ARG A 69 -5.87 16.71 2.98
N SER A 70 -4.74 16.03 3.09
CA SER A 70 -4.45 14.78 2.39
C SER A 70 -4.92 13.58 3.21
N VAL A 71 -5.06 12.43 2.57
CA VAL A 71 -5.39 11.17 3.25
C VAL A 71 -4.41 10.88 4.38
N ALA A 72 -3.10 11.08 4.14
CA ALA A 72 -2.07 10.88 5.15
C ALA A 72 -2.24 11.83 6.35
N ALA A 73 -2.46 13.12 6.10
CA ALA A 73 -2.66 14.09 7.18
C ALA A 73 -3.89 13.75 8.03
N ASP A 74 -4.99 13.31 7.41
CA ASP A 74 -6.20 12.90 8.12
C ASP A 74 -5.98 11.66 8.99
N LEU A 75 -5.20 10.68 8.53
CA LEU A 75 -4.81 9.51 9.31
C LEU A 75 -3.99 9.90 10.54
N LEU A 76 -2.99 10.77 10.35
CA LEU A 76 -2.13 11.27 11.42
C LEU A 76 -2.92 12.08 12.47
N LEU A 77 -3.78 13.01 12.03
CA LEU A 77 -4.64 13.78 12.93
C LEU A 77 -5.63 12.88 13.69
N GLY A 78 -6.20 11.89 13.00
CA GLY A 78 -7.06 10.90 13.62
C GLY A 78 -6.33 10.07 14.69
N ALA A 79 -5.05 9.75 14.46
CA ALA A 79 -4.21 9.04 15.42
C ALA A 79 -3.96 9.88 16.68
N ILE A 80 -3.58 11.16 16.52
CA ILE A 80 -3.43 12.10 17.64
C ILE A 80 -4.72 12.20 18.45
N ALA A 81 -5.87 12.34 17.78
CA ALA A 81 -7.15 12.49 18.46
C ALA A 81 -7.58 11.27 19.29
N ARG A 82 -7.05 10.08 18.98
CA ARG A 82 -7.31 8.84 19.72
C ARG A 82 -6.24 8.51 20.77
N LEU A 83 -5.12 9.24 20.76
CA LEU A 83 -4.00 8.99 21.66
C LEU A 83 -4.36 9.43 23.10
N PRO A 84 -4.23 8.55 24.10
CA PRO A 84 -4.38 8.94 25.50
C PRO A 84 -3.34 9.99 25.92
N ASP A 85 -3.72 10.92 26.81
CA ASP A 85 -2.86 12.04 27.24
C ASP A 85 -1.51 11.62 27.87
N ASP A 86 -1.41 10.38 28.37
CA ASP A 86 -0.22 9.81 29.01
C ASP A 86 0.68 9.01 28.05
N GLN A 87 0.31 8.91 26.77
CA GLN A 87 1.06 8.18 25.75
C GLN A 87 1.71 9.12 24.73
N THR A 88 2.84 8.68 24.18
CA THR A 88 3.57 9.41 23.13
C THR A 88 3.67 8.64 21.83
N VAL A 89 3.13 7.42 21.77
CA VAL A 89 3.16 6.56 20.58
C VAL A 89 1.74 6.29 20.13
N ALA A 90 1.41 6.66 18.89
CA ALA A 90 0.10 6.43 18.30
C ALA A 90 0.12 5.25 17.33
N GLY A 91 -0.70 4.24 17.63
CA GLY A 91 -0.96 3.15 16.71
C GLY A 91 -1.96 3.55 15.62
N ILE A 92 -1.62 3.30 14.36
CA ILE A 92 -2.47 3.53 13.20
C ILE A 92 -2.68 2.22 12.45
N ASP A 93 -3.92 1.74 12.49
CA ASP A 93 -4.37 0.66 11.61
C ASP A 93 -4.70 1.29 10.26
N LEU A 94 -3.95 0.89 9.24
CA LEU A 94 -4.07 1.48 7.92
C LEU A 94 -5.06 0.74 7.05
N ASP A 95 -5.41 -0.53 7.35
CA ASP A 95 -6.06 -1.43 6.38
C ASP A 95 -5.42 -1.23 4.98
N ASP A 96 -6.23 -0.89 3.97
CA ASP A 96 -5.81 -0.59 2.60
C ASP A 96 -5.66 0.93 2.33
N ARG A 97 -5.76 1.80 3.33
CA ARG A 97 -5.70 3.26 3.17
C ARG A 97 -4.35 3.77 2.67
N TRP A 98 -3.29 2.97 2.76
CA TRP A 98 -2.00 3.28 2.14
C TRP A 98 -2.11 3.31 0.60
N ILE A 99 -3.06 2.59 0.00
CA ILE A 99 -3.34 2.64 -1.44
C ILE A 99 -3.91 4.01 -1.83
N ASP A 100 -4.82 4.56 -1.00
CA ASP A 100 -5.38 5.89 -1.22
C ASP A 100 -4.29 6.97 -1.17
N ILE A 101 -3.31 6.83 -0.26
CA ILE A 101 -2.14 7.70 -0.18
C ILE A 101 -1.40 7.67 -1.51
N LEU A 102 -0.98 6.48 -1.96
CA LEU A 102 -0.24 6.33 -3.23
C LEU A 102 -1.03 6.91 -4.42
N GLN A 103 -2.35 6.72 -4.46
CA GLN A 103 -3.19 7.28 -5.51
C GLN A 103 -3.21 8.82 -5.47
N GLU A 104 -3.28 9.42 -4.28
CA GLU A 104 -3.18 10.87 -4.12
C GLU A 104 -1.84 11.41 -4.62
N ILE A 105 -0.74 10.67 -4.41
CA ILE A 105 0.59 10.99 -4.98
C ILE A 105 0.52 11.03 -6.51
N VAL A 106 0.00 9.98 -7.13
CA VAL A 106 -0.10 9.91 -8.60
C VAL A 106 -0.96 11.04 -9.15
N ARG A 107 -2.07 11.39 -8.49
CA ARG A 107 -2.96 12.48 -8.96
C ARG A 107 -2.28 13.85 -9.00
N ARG A 108 -1.43 14.14 -8.03
CA ARG A 108 -0.78 15.46 -7.92
C ARG A 108 0.59 15.54 -8.60
N SER A 109 1.23 14.39 -8.81
CA SER A 109 2.58 14.33 -9.36
C SER A 109 2.62 14.86 -10.80
N PRO A 110 3.61 15.69 -11.15
CA PRO A 110 3.80 16.14 -12.52
C PRO A 110 4.43 15.08 -13.44
N THR A 111 4.99 14.00 -12.89
CA THR A 111 5.79 13.01 -13.63
C THR A 111 5.27 11.57 -13.49
N LEU A 112 4.64 11.22 -12.37
CA LEU A 112 4.07 9.89 -12.16
C LEU A 112 2.72 9.78 -12.88
N THR A 113 2.62 8.83 -13.80
CA THR A 113 1.36 8.45 -14.45
C THR A 113 0.66 7.28 -13.78
N PHE A 114 1.42 6.41 -13.11
CA PHE A 114 0.92 5.24 -12.40
C PHE A 114 1.93 4.79 -11.32
N ILE A 115 1.44 3.96 -10.40
CA ILE A 115 2.23 3.12 -9.50
C ILE A 115 1.74 1.68 -9.67
N ALA A 116 2.66 0.74 -9.80
CA ALA A 116 2.39 -0.68 -9.86
C ALA A 116 3.09 -1.40 -8.70
N ILE A 117 2.37 -2.33 -8.07
CA ILE A 117 2.87 -3.15 -6.96
C ILE A 117 2.71 -4.60 -7.33
N GLU A 118 3.82 -5.31 -7.37
CA GLU A 118 3.84 -6.76 -7.55
C GLU A 118 4.07 -7.40 -6.19
N THR A 119 3.17 -8.30 -5.80
CA THR A 119 3.27 -9.05 -4.55
C THR A 119 3.38 -10.54 -4.83
N GLY A 120 4.41 -11.19 -4.30
CA GLY A 120 4.52 -12.64 -4.26
C GLY A 120 3.95 -13.19 -2.96
N PHE A 121 3.08 -14.19 -3.05
CA PHE A 121 2.61 -14.96 -1.91
C PHE A 121 3.39 -16.27 -1.84
N ASN A 122 4.10 -16.49 -0.75
CA ASN A 122 4.83 -17.74 -0.53
C ASN A 122 4.62 -18.25 0.89
N CYS A 123 4.84 -19.55 1.07
CA CYS A 123 4.67 -20.23 2.34
C CYS A 123 5.87 -21.15 2.59
N SER A 124 6.37 -21.20 3.83
CA SER A 124 7.45 -22.13 4.23
C SER A 124 7.07 -23.61 4.07
N LYS A 125 5.78 -23.90 3.85
CA LYS A 125 5.27 -25.19 3.40
C LYS A 125 4.52 -25.01 2.08
N MET A 126 5.08 -25.55 1.00
CA MET A 126 4.44 -25.50 -0.32
C MET A 126 3.08 -26.20 -0.30
N ARG A 127 2.01 -25.40 -0.25
CA ARG A 127 0.62 -25.85 -0.26
C ARG A 127 -0.12 -25.18 -1.42
N PRO A 128 -1.15 -25.83 -2.01
CA PRO A 128 -1.90 -25.27 -3.13
C PRO A 128 -2.55 -23.90 -2.84
N ASP A 129 -2.89 -23.65 -1.58
CA ASP A 129 -3.47 -22.40 -1.06
C ASP A 129 -2.43 -21.43 -0.50
N GLY A 130 -1.14 -21.80 -0.50
CA GLY A 130 -0.05 -21.01 0.10
C GLY A 130 0.94 -20.41 -0.90
N PHE A 131 0.63 -20.44 -2.21
CA PHE A 131 1.50 -19.91 -3.25
C PHE A 131 0.70 -19.15 -4.31
N GLY A 132 1.24 -18.01 -4.74
CA GLY A 132 0.65 -17.18 -5.79
C GLY A 132 1.22 -15.78 -5.78
N GLY A 133 0.37 -14.81 -6.12
CA GLY A 133 0.71 -13.40 -6.02
C GLY A 133 -0.45 -12.50 -6.41
N SER A 134 -0.20 -11.20 -6.41
CA SER A 134 -1.09 -10.19 -6.92
C SER A 134 -0.33 -9.06 -7.60
N ALA A 135 -1.01 -8.39 -8.51
CA ALA A 135 -0.60 -7.11 -9.06
C ALA A 135 -1.65 -6.06 -8.69
N LEU A 136 -1.19 -4.88 -8.29
CA LEU A 136 -1.99 -3.68 -8.08
C LEU A 136 -1.47 -2.60 -9.01
N VAL A 137 -2.34 -1.95 -9.77
CA VAL A 137 -2.01 -0.80 -10.62
C VAL A 137 -2.87 0.38 -10.16
N ILE A 138 -2.20 1.47 -9.82
CA ILE A 138 -2.79 2.69 -9.29
C ILE A 138 -2.51 3.79 -10.32
N THR A 139 -3.57 4.38 -10.86
CA THR A 139 -3.49 5.60 -11.69
C THR A 139 -4.15 6.75 -10.95
N ALA A 140 -4.10 7.96 -11.52
CA ALA A 140 -4.82 9.11 -10.96
C ALA A 140 -6.32 8.83 -10.72
N ASP A 141 -6.94 8.01 -11.57
CA ASP A 141 -8.39 7.83 -11.61
C ASP A 141 -8.86 6.41 -11.25
N SER A 142 -7.96 5.42 -11.24
CA SER A 142 -8.32 4.01 -10.98
C SER A 142 -7.33 3.30 -10.06
N ILE A 143 -7.84 2.26 -9.41
CA ILE A 143 -7.07 1.25 -8.68
C ILE A 143 -7.55 -0.10 -9.21
N ASP A 144 -6.68 -0.83 -9.87
CA ASP A 144 -6.97 -2.12 -10.48
C ASP A 144 -6.11 -3.20 -9.84
N ALA A 145 -6.73 -4.29 -9.40
CA ALA A 145 -6.05 -5.39 -8.73
C ALA A 145 -6.38 -6.72 -9.42
N MET A 146 -5.38 -7.61 -9.51
CA MET A 146 -5.57 -8.96 -10.02
C MET A 146 -4.64 -9.93 -9.29
N SER A 147 -5.17 -11.03 -8.78
CA SER A 147 -4.36 -12.13 -8.25
C SER A 147 -3.97 -13.12 -9.35
N THR A 148 -2.90 -13.90 -9.12
CA THR A 148 -2.52 -14.99 -10.04
C THR A 148 -3.64 -16.02 -10.19
N SER A 149 -4.40 -16.28 -9.13
CA SER A 149 -5.54 -17.20 -9.16
C SER A 149 -6.69 -16.64 -10.00
N GLN A 150 -7.02 -15.35 -9.83
CA GLN A 150 -8.02 -14.67 -10.66
C GLN A 150 -7.61 -14.68 -12.14
N PHE A 151 -6.34 -14.41 -12.44
CA PHE A 151 -5.81 -14.48 -13.79
C PHE A 151 -6.01 -15.89 -14.40
N ILE A 152 -5.71 -16.95 -13.64
CA ILE A 152 -5.89 -18.34 -14.10
C ILE A 152 -7.37 -18.61 -14.40
N ASP A 153 -8.28 -18.23 -13.49
CA ASP A 153 -9.72 -18.42 -13.66
C ASP A 153 -10.25 -17.69 -14.89
N GLU A 154 -9.86 -16.42 -15.08
CA GLU A 154 -10.25 -15.62 -16.25
C GLU A 154 -9.67 -16.19 -17.56
N ALA A 155 -8.43 -16.65 -17.53
CA ALA A 155 -7.80 -17.30 -18.68
C ALA A 155 -8.51 -18.61 -19.05
N LEU A 156 -8.87 -19.43 -18.07
CA LEU A 156 -9.63 -20.66 -18.30
C LEU A 156 -11.03 -20.35 -18.82
N ALA A 157 -11.73 -19.38 -18.24
CA ALA A 157 -13.04 -18.92 -18.71
C ALA A 157 -13.01 -18.49 -20.17
N LEU A 158 -12.01 -17.67 -20.54
CA LEU A 158 -11.83 -17.18 -21.91
C LEU A 158 -11.52 -18.32 -22.90
N ARG A 159 -10.72 -19.31 -22.50
CA ARG A 159 -10.24 -20.36 -23.41
C ARG A 159 -11.18 -21.56 -23.50
N LEU A 160 -11.93 -21.85 -22.44
CA LEU A 160 -12.84 -23.00 -22.35
C LEU A 160 -14.31 -22.61 -22.57
N GLY A 161 -14.61 -21.33 -22.76
CA GLY A 161 -15.94 -20.85 -23.14
C GLY A 161 -16.93 -20.66 -21.98
N THR A 162 -16.45 -20.65 -20.73
CA THR A 162 -17.25 -20.34 -19.53
C THR A 162 -17.13 -18.86 -19.17
N ALA A 163 -17.60 -17.96 -20.04
CA ALA A 163 -17.55 -16.53 -19.78
C ALA A 163 -18.48 -16.13 -18.62
N THR A 164 -17.91 -15.86 -17.44
CA THR A 164 -18.60 -15.12 -16.37
C THR A 164 -18.18 -13.66 -16.45
N LYS A 165 -19.16 -12.74 -16.42
CA LYS A 165 -18.99 -11.29 -16.53
C LYS A 165 -17.91 -10.75 -15.58
N LEU A 166 -17.10 -9.82 -16.08
CA LEU A 166 -16.17 -9.00 -15.29
C LEU A 166 -16.88 -8.46 -14.03
N SER A 167 -16.41 -8.88 -12.86
CA SER A 167 -16.84 -8.31 -11.58
C SER A 167 -15.77 -7.32 -11.12
N SER A 168 -16.02 -6.04 -11.38
CA SER A 168 -15.39 -4.96 -10.65
C SER A 168 -15.88 -4.98 -9.20
N LYS A 169 -15.21 -5.72 -8.33
CA LYS A 169 -15.31 -5.51 -6.88
C LYS A 169 -13.95 -5.81 -6.26
N ALA A 170 -13.38 -4.76 -5.67
CA ALA A 170 -12.25 -4.82 -4.76
C ALA A 170 -12.44 -6.01 -3.80
N GLY A 171 -11.60 -7.02 -3.95
CA GLY A 171 -11.53 -8.16 -3.04
C GLY A 171 -10.63 -7.76 -1.89
N GLY A 172 -11.25 -7.55 -0.73
CA GLY A 172 -10.54 -7.38 0.54
C GLY A 172 -9.59 -8.54 0.78
N THR A 173 -8.45 -8.21 1.37
CA THR A 173 -7.47 -9.17 1.88
C THR A 173 -8.08 -9.90 3.08
N ASP A 174 -8.49 -11.14 2.88
CA ASP A 174 -8.68 -12.09 3.99
C ASP A 174 -7.32 -12.70 4.36
N ALA A 175 -6.92 -12.40 5.60
CA ALA A 175 -5.94 -13.05 6.49
C ALA A 175 -4.45 -13.07 6.12
#